data_AF-A0A1V4RKA1-F1
#
_entry.id   AF-A0A1V4RKA1-F1
#
_cell.length_a   1.000
_cell.length_b   1.000
_cell.length_c   1.000
_cell.angle_alpha   90.00
_cell.angle_beta   90.00
_cell.angle_gamma   90.00
#
_symmetry.space_group_name_H-M   'P 1'
#
loop_
_entity.id
_entity.type
_entity.pdbx_description
1 polymer ?
#
loop_
_entity_poly.entity_id
_entity_poly.type
_entity_poly.pdbx_seq_one_letter_code
_entity_poly.pdbx_strand_id
1 'polypeptide(L)'
;QTVRDVVEIIRDLDIDMITMVEVADTLKFRALLDSLPNYGGTYSPDVYGSGSYQKTAVFYKKDMIQVSQKKSLFAGDGYSFPRPPLQVRVIAQKNNKTFDFTLIVLHLKASGGSENEFLLLFCRIAWIINF
;
A
#
# COMPACT_ATOMS: atom_id res chain seq x y z
N GLN A 1 14.70 -12.68 8.31
CA GLN A 1 14.74 -12.72 6.83
C GLN A 1 13.39 -12.19 6.35
N THR A 2 13.33 -10.91 5.95
CA THR A 2 12.07 -10.27 5.49
C THR A 2 12.36 -8.95 4.76
N VAL A 3 13.15 -8.03 5.37
CA VAL A 3 13.36 -6.69 4.77
C VAL A 3 14.36 -6.72 3.62
N ARG A 4 15.50 -7.42 3.75
CA ARG A 4 16.51 -7.53 2.70
C ARG A 4 15.94 -8.12 1.41
N ASP A 5 15.20 -9.22 1.50
CA ASP A 5 14.62 -9.90 0.34
C ASP A 5 13.58 -8.99 -0.36
N VAL A 6 12.79 -8.24 0.41
CA VAL A 6 11.86 -7.25 -0.14
C VAL A 6 12.59 -6.09 -0.82
N VAL A 7 13.72 -5.63 -0.26
CA VAL A 7 14.58 -4.60 -0.90
C VAL A 7 15.09 -5.10 -2.25
N GLU A 8 15.59 -6.34 -2.31
CA GLU A 8 16.07 -6.95 -3.55
C GLU A 8 14.96 -7.04 -4.59
N ILE A 9 13.78 -7.56 -4.21
CA ILE A 9 12.62 -7.61 -5.11
C ILE A 9 12.23 -6.22 -5.64
N ILE A 10 12.20 -5.20 -4.77
CA ILE A 10 11.82 -3.84 -5.20
C ILE A 10 12.85 -3.27 -6.18
N ARG A 11 14.14 -3.49 -5.95
CA ARG A 11 15.21 -3.05 -6.86
C ARG A 11 15.16 -3.76 -8.20
N ASP A 12 14.94 -5.08 -8.18
CA ASP A 12 14.92 -5.90 -9.38
C ASP A 12 13.70 -5.58 -10.26
N LEU A 13 12.56 -5.26 -9.65
CA LEU A 13 11.34 -4.93 -10.39
C LEU A 13 11.30 -3.47 -10.85
N ASP A 14 12.05 -2.57 -10.22
CA ASP A 14 12.11 -1.12 -10.49
C ASP A 14 10.72 -0.45 -10.66
N ILE A 15 9.75 -0.88 -9.84
CA ILE A 15 8.36 -0.41 -9.95
C ILE A 15 8.25 1.02 -9.44
N ASP A 16 7.46 1.85 -10.14
CA ASP A 16 7.27 3.26 -9.78
C ASP A 16 6.39 3.40 -8.53
N MET A 17 5.32 2.61 -8.42
CA MET A 17 4.41 2.58 -7.27
C MET A 17 3.97 1.16 -6.90
N ILE A 18 4.04 0.82 -5.62
CA ILE A 18 3.65 -0.46 -5.04
C ILE A 18 2.64 -0.21 -3.92
N THR A 19 1.54 -0.95 -3.93
CA THR A 19 0.64 -1.06 -2.77
C THR A 19 0.98 -2.30 -1.96
N MET A 20 1.09 -2.15 -0.65
CA MET A 20 1.36 -3.24 0.28
C MET A 20 0.15 -3.48 1.18
N VAL A 21 -0.15 -4.74 1.42
CA VAL A 21 -1.08 -5.19 2.45
C VAL A 21 -0.31 -5.88 3.56
N GLU A 22 -0.93 -6.01 4.73
CA GLU A 22 -0.35 -6.71 5.89
C GLU A 22 0.95 -6.10 6.44
N VAL A 23 1.07 -4.77 6.42
CA VAL A 23 2.16 -4.07 7.10
C VAL A 23 1.94 -4.17 8.61
N ALA A 24 2.55 -5.19 9.22
CA ALA A 24 2.39 -5.49 10.64
C ALA A 24 3.37 -4.75 11.55
N ASP A 25 4.50 -4.31 11.00
CA ASP A 25 5.56 -3.65 11.75
C ASP A 25 5.99 -2.37 11.04
N THR A 26 5.61 -1.22 11.62
CA THR A 26 5.93 0.09 11.06
C THR A 26 7.41 0.45 11.20
N LEU A 27 8.16 -0.16 12.14
CA LEU A 27 9.61 0.02 12.24
C LEU A 27 10.31 -0.67 11.07
N LYS A 28 9.90 -1.91 10.72
CA LYS A 28 10.41 -2.61 9.53
C LYS A 28 10.04 -1.89 8.23
N PHE A 29 8.84 -1.32 8.15
CA PHE A 29 8.44 -0.49 6.99
C PHE A 29 9.34 0.75 6.84
N ARG A 30 9.69 1.42 7.96
CA ARG A 30 10.65 2.53 7.94
C ARG A 30 12.05 2.08 7.56
N ALA A 31 12.53 0.96 8.11
CA ALA A 31 13.83 0.40 7.72
C ALA A 31 13.90 0.03 6.22
N LEU A 32 12.77 -0.38 5.62
CA LEU A 32 12.65 -0.59 4.19
C LEU A 32 12.82 0.71 3.39
N LEU A 33 12.14 1.80 3.81
CA LEU A 33 12.30 3.13 3.22
C LEU A 33 13.74 3.64 3.35
N ASP A 34 14.37 3.45 4.51
CA ASP A 34 15.75 3.87 4.76
C ASP A 34 16.74 3.12 3.84
N SER A 35 16.42 1.89 3.45
CA SER A 35 17.21 1.07 2.51
C SER A 35 17.01 1.43 1.04
N LEU A 36 16.00 2.26 0.74
CA LEU A 36 15.56 2.65 -0.59
C LEU A 36 15.32 4.17 -0.64
N PRO A 37 16.38 5.00 -0.57
CA PRO A 37 16.26 6.44 -0.37
C PRO A 37 15.57 7.19 -1.51
N ASN A 38 15.45 6.59 -2.71
CA ASN A 38 14.71 7.16 -3.84
C ASN A 38 13.20 6.97 -3.69
N TYR A 39 12.77 6.11 -2.77
CA TYR A 39 11.38 5.82 -2.50
C TYR A 39 10.86 6.61 -1.30
N GLY A 40 9.57 6.88 -1.34
CA GLY A 40 8.74 7.39 -0.26
C GLY A 40 7.66 6.38 0.06
N GLY A 41 6.99 6.57 1.19
CA GLY A 41 5.93 5.66 1.58
C GLY A 41 5.01 6.24 2.63
N THR A 42 3.76 5.77 2.63
CA THR A 42 2.76 6.08 3.64
C THR A 42 1.91 4.85 3.91
N TYR A 43 1.44 4.70 5.14
CA TYR A 43 0.57 3.60 5.54
C TYR A 43 -0.72 4.13 6.17
N SER A 44 -1.74 3.28 6.21
CA SER A 44 -3.05 3.60 6.77
C SER A 44 -2.95 3.99 8.25
N PRO A 45 -3.79 4.93 8.72
CA PRO A 45 -3.76 5.39 10.11
C PRO A 45 -4.27 4.35 11.12
N ASP A 46 -4.82 3.24 10.65
CA ASP A 46 -5.58 2.26 11.46
C ASP A 46 -4.80 1.73 12.69
N VAL A 47 -5.45 1.69 13.84
CA VAL A 47 -4.89 1.11 15.07
C VAL A 47 -5.73 -0.13 15.40
N TYR A 48 -5.09 -1.29 15.37
CA TYR A 48 -5.75 -2.58 15.64
C TYR A 48 -5.42 -3.04 17.07
N GLY A 49 -6.38 -3.68 17.74
CA GLY A 49 -6.23 -4.14 19.13
C GLY A 49 -5.14 -5.21 19.32
N SER A 50 -4.66 -5.34 20.57
CA SER A 50 -3.75 -6.41 21.04
C SER A 50 -2.52 -6.69 20.15
N GLY A 51 -1.93 -5.66 19.54
CA GLY A 51 -0.63 -5.76 18.87
C GLY A 51 -0.63 -6.43 17.49
N SER A 52 -1.79 -6.87 16.99
CA SER A 52 -1.92 -7.46 15.65
C SER A 52 -2.28 -6.39 14.63
N TYR A 53 -1.30 -5.58 14.23
CA TYR A 53 -1.52 -4.58 13.19
C TYR A 53 -1.39 -5.22 11.80
N GLN A 54 -2.26 -4.86 10.87
CA GLN A 54 -2.09 -5.19 9.44
C GLN A 54 -2.51 -3.98 8.62
N LYS A 55 -1.63 -2.98 8.56
CA LYS A 55 -1.87 -1.76 7.80
C LYS A 55 -1.75 -2.03 6.31
N THR A 56 -2.45 -1.22 5.52
CA THR A 56 -2.17 -1.08 4.09
C THR A 56 -1.21 0.08 3.87
N ALA A 57 -0.40 0.02 2.83
CA ALA A 57 0.57 1.05 2.53
C ALA A 57 0.74 1.29 1.03
N VAL A 58 1.28 2.46 0.72
CA VAL A 58 1.72 2.86 -0.61
C VAL A 58 3.20 3.19 -0.52
N PHE A 59 3.98 2.66 -1.44
CA PHE A 59 5.42 2.82 -1.57
C PHE A 59 5.71 3.29 -3.00
N TYR A 60 6.51 4.33 -3.21
CA TYR A 60 6.58 5.00 -4.51
C TYR A 60 7.89 5.75 -4.75
N LYS A 61 8.32 5.90 -6.01
CA LYS A 61 9.47 6.73 -6.40
C LYS A 61 9.15 8.22 -6.20
N LYS A 62 9.95 8.93 -5.40
CA LYS A 62 9.66 10.32 -4.96
C LYS A 62 9.80 11.36 -6.06
N ASP A 63 10.65 11.08 -7.04
CA ASP A 63 10.87 11.93 -8.21
C ASP A 63 9.72 11.87 -9.21
N MET A 64 8.93 10.78 -9.19
CA MET A 64 7.81 10.57 -10.11
C MET A 64 6.44 10.76 -9.46
N ILE A 65 6.30 10.49 -8.16
CA ILE A 65 4.98 10.36 -7.53
C ILE A 65 4.88 11.20 -6.26
N GLN A 66 3.76 11.93 -6.18
CA GLN A 66 3.33 12.64 -4.97
C GLN A 66 2.05 12.00 -4.43
N VAL A 67 2.03 11.70 -3.13
CA VAL A 67 0.88 11.11 -2.44
C VAL A 67 0.36 12.08 -1.38
N SER A 68 -0.95 12.34 -1.39
CA SER A 68 -1.59 13.27 -0.46
C SER A 68 -3.02 12.80 -0.08
N GLN A 69 -3.73 13.59 0.73
CA GLN A 69 -5.14 13.37 1.08
C GLN A 69 -5.46 11.95 1.60
N LYS A 70 -4.63 11.47 2.52
CA LYS A 70 -4.77 10.15 3.13
C LYS A 70 -6.05 10.05 3.97
N LYS A 71 -6.88 9.05 3.71
CA LYS A 71 -8.12 8.78 4.44
C LYS A 71 -8.39 7.27 4.55
N SER A 72 -8.88 6.80 5.70
CA SER A 72 -9.48 5.46 5.81
C SER A 72 -10.95 5.53 5.42
N LEU A 73 -11.37 4.68 4.48
CA LEU A 73 -12.77 4.53 4.08
C LEU A 73 -13.45 3.52 5.00
N PHE A 74 -14.75 3.69 5.26
CA PHE A 74 -15.56 2.74 6.02
C PHE A 74 -14.98 2.36 7.40
N ALA A 75 -14.24 3.27 8.06
CA ALA A 75 -13.55 2.98 9.32
C ALA A 75 -14.47 2.53 10.49
N GLY A 76 -15.78 2.80 10.39
CA GLY A 76 -16.79 2.34 11.35
C GLY A 76 -17.42 0.98 11.02
N ASP A 77 -17.16 0.40 9.85
CA ASP A 77 -17.72 -0.90 9.42
C ASP A 77 -16.66 -2.00 9.55
N GLY A 78 -16.35 -2.36 10.79
CA GLY A 78 -15.39 -3.44 11.08
C GLY A 78 -15.89 -4.83 10.70
N TYR A 79 -17.19 -4.98 10.39
CA TYR A 79 -17.72 -6.26 9.91
C TYR A 79 -17.40 -6.44 8.43
N SER A 80 -17.81 -5.52 7.55
CA SER A 80 -17.54 -5.64 6.11
C SER A 80 -16.06 -5.36 5.80
N PHE A 81 -15.50 -4.36 6.49
CA PHE A 81 -14.13 -3.88 6.31
C PHE A 81 -13.35 -3.93 7.63
N PRO A 82 -13.00 -5.13 8.13
CA PRO A 82 -12.17 -5.27 9.33
C PRO A 82 -10.80 -4.60 9.18
N ARG A 83 -10.40 -4.30 7.94
CA ARG A 83 -9.23 -3.51 7.56
C ARG A 83 -9.70 -2.40 6.61
N PRO A 84 -9.99 -1.21 7.13
CA PRO A 84 -10.51 -0.08 6.35
C PRO A 84 -9.68 0.19 5.09
N PRO A 85 -10.29 0.38 3.90
CA PRO A 85 -9.55 0.69 2.70
C PRO A 85 -8.83 2.04 2.83
N LEU A 86 -7.59 2.10 2.37
CA LEU A 86 -6.78 3.32 2.36
C LEU A 86 -7.02 4.08 1.06
N GLN A 87 -7.59 5.27 1.16
CA GLN A 87 -7.68 6.22 0.04
C GLN A 87 -6.54 7.23 0.12
N VAL A 88 -5.90 7.50 -1.02
CA VAL A 88 -4.97 8.61 -1.20
C VAL A 88 -5.18 9.26 -2.58
N ARG A 89 -4.87 10.55 -2.70
CA ARG A 89 -4.69 11.20 -4.00
C ARG A 89 -3.25 11.00 -4.46
N VAL A 90 -3.08 10.66 -5.72
CA VAL A 90 -1.79 10.41 -6.35
C VAL A 90 -1.65 11.33 -7.56
N ILE A 91 -0.52 12.05 -7.61
CA ILE A 91 -0.10 12.79 -8.80
C ILE A 91 1.18 12.10 -9.30
N ALA A 92 1.09 11.49 -10.47
CA ALA A 92 2.20 10.84 -11.17
C ALA A 92 2.71 11.73 -12.31
N GLN A 93 4.03 11.87 -12.41
CA GLN A 93 4.70 12.69 -13.43
C GLN A 93 5.78 11.89 -14.15
N LYS A 94 5.75 11.92 -15.49
CA LYS A 94 6.79 11.34 -16.35
C LYS A 94 6.77 12.01 -17.72
N ASN A 95 7.92 12.33 -18.29
CA ASN A 95 8.02 12.91 -19.64
C ASN A 95 7.12 14.14 -19.88
N ASN A 96 7.07 15.07 -18.91
CA ASN A 96 6.18 16.25 -18.91
C ASN A 96 4.67 15.95 -18.97
N LYS A 97 4.27 14.69 -18.78
CA LYS A 97 2.87 14.28 -18.62
C LYS A 97 2.57 14.12 -17.14
N THR A 98 1.39 14.57 -16.74
CA THR A 98 0.86 14.44 -15.38
C THR A 98 -0.41 13.61 -15.40
N PHE A 99 -0.52 12.66 -14.48
CA PHE A 99 -1.72 11.88 -14.24
C PHE A 99 -2.14 11.99 -12.78
N ASP A 100 -3.33 12.54 -12.55
CA ASP A 100 -3.90 12.81 -11.23
C ASP A 100 -5.09 11.88 -11.00
N PHE A 101 -5.01 11.07 -9.95
CA PHE A 101 -6.01 10.04 -9.68
C PHE A 101 -6.15 9.76 -8.18
N THR A 102 -7.26 9.11 -7.84
CA THR A 102 -7.48 8.57 -6.49
C THR A 102 -7.11 7.09 -6.48
N LEU A 103 -6.22 6.70 -5.56
CA LEU A 103 -5.86 5.32 -5.31
C LEU A 103 -6.61 4.82 -4.07
N ILE A 104 -7.24 3.66 -4.17
CA ILE A 104 -7.85 2.95 -3.04
C ILE A 104 -7.13 1.61 -2.87
N VAL A 105 -6.50 1.41 -1.72
CA VAL A 105 -5.84 0.16 -1.34
C VAL A 105 -6.79 -0.63 -0.44
N LEU A 106 -7.20 -1.80 -0.92
CA LEU A 106 -8.21 -2.64 -0.29
C LEU A 106 -7.58 -3.97 0.14
N HIS A 107 -7.81 -4.37 1.40
CA HIS A 107 -7.43 -5.68 1.92
C HIS A 107 -8.68 -6.42 2.40
N LEU A 108 -9.19 -7.32 1.56
CA LEU A 108 -10.40 -8.09 1.83
C LEU A 108 -10.15 -9.26 2.80
N LYS A 109 -11.24 -9.80 3.34
CA LYS A 109 -11.16 -10.99 4.20
C LYS A 109 -10.72 -12.20 3.39
N ALA A 110 -9.78 -12.96 3.95
CA ALA A 110 -9.36 -14.24 3.39
C ALA A 110 -10.33 -15.40 3.70
N SER A 111 -11.27 -15.23 4.63
CA SER A 111 -12.27 -16.25 5.01
C SER A 111 -13.52 -15.66 5.70
N GLY A 112 -14.68 -16.33 5.57
CA GLY A 112 -15.92 -16.06 6.29
C GLY A 112 -17.07 -15.47 5.43
N GLY A 113 -18.18 -16.22 5.31
CA GLY A 113 -19.43 -15.90 4.58
C GLY A 113 -20.11 -17.18 4.08
N SER A 114 -21.45 -17.24 3.98
CA SER A 114 -22.17 -18.36 3.33
C SER A 114 -22.02 -18.35 1.80
N GLU A 115 -21.58 -17.22 1.27
CA GLU A 115 -21.07 -17.10 -0.08
C GLU A 115 -19.55 -17.06 0.04
N ASN A 116 -18.90 -18.14 -0.39
CA ASN A 116 -17.44 -18.23 -0.47
C ASN A 116 -16.92 -17.27 -1.54
N GLU A 117 -16.91 -15.97 -1.25
CA GLU A 117 -16.11 -15.00 -1.99
C GLU A 117 -14.66 -15.15 -1.49
N PHE A 118 -14.01 -16.20 -1.97
CA PHE A 118 -12.62 -16.55 -1.70
C PHE A 118 -11.71 -15.48 -2.30
N LEU A 119 -11.61 -14.31 -1.67
CA LEU A 119 -10.73 -13.24 -2.12
C LEU A 119 -9.37 -13.39 -1.43
N LEU A 120 -8.66 -14.48 -1.79
CA LEU A 120 -7.20 -14.49 -1.72
C LEU A 120 -6.70 -13.45 -2.72
N LEU A 121 -6.49 -12.21 -2.27
CA LEU A 121 -5.94 -11.17 -3.12
C LEU A 121 -4.56 -10.77 -2.64
N PHE A 122 -3.55 -11.37 -3.28
CA PHE A 122 -2.29 -10.68 -3.51
C PHE A 122 -2.61 -9.45 -4.38
N CYS A 123 -2.87 -8.30 -3.76
CA CYS A 123 -3.03 -7.04 -4.49
C CYS A 123 -1.65 -6.54 -4.92
N ARG A 124 -1.11 -7.14 -5.98
CA ARG A 124 0.11 -6.70 -6.64
C ARG A 124 -0.25 -5.64 -7.68
N ILE A 125 -0.70 -4.47 -7.23
CA ILE A 125 -0.83 -3.31 -8.12
C ILE A 125 0.56 -2.66 -8.21
N ALA A 126 1.35 -3.16 -9.15
CA ALA A 126 2.59 -2.56 -9.58
C ALA A 126 2.29 -1.72 -10.81
N TRP A 127 2.29 -0.39 -10.67
CA TRP A 127 2.21 0.49 -11.84
C TRP A 127 3.62 0.77 -12.34
N ILE A 128 3.89 0.34 -13.58
CA ILE A 128 4.93 0.95 -14.42
C ILE A 128 4.23 2.06 -15.18
N ILE A 129 4.56 3.29 -14.86
CA ILE A 129 3.96 4.46 -15.50
C ILE A 129 4.58 4.58 -16.90
N ASN A 130 3.89 4.06 -17.91
CA ASN A 130 4.26 4.18 -19.32
C ASN A 130 3.41 5.29 -19.97
N PHE A 131 3.91 6.52 -19.95
CA PHE A 131 3.34 7.65 -20.68
C PHE A 131 4.26 8.13 -21.79
#